data_AF-A0A1V5ZFD3-F1
#
_entry.id   AF-A0A1V5ZFD3-F1
#
_cell.length_a   1.000
_cell.length_b   1.000
_cell.length_c   1.000
_cell.angle_alpha   90.00
_cell.angle_beta   90.00
_cell.angle_gamma   90.00
#
_symmetry.space_group_name_H-M   'P 1'
#
loop_
_entity.id
_entity.type
_entity.pdbx_description
1 polymer ?
#
loop_
_entity_poly.entity_id
_entity_poly.type
_entity_poly.pdbx_seq_one_letter_code
_entity_poly.pdbx_strand_id
1 'polypeptide(L)' 'MSPEFYAGLLLLIIGTLASAFPRDREYLTRIINLEIPAFGLLLVALSFDETLALLTFIAVATLTTFVLVILVERRVAA' A
#
# COMPACT_ATOMS: atom_id res chain seq x y z
N MET A 1 -9.94 -2.91 21.49
CA MET A 1 -9.63 -3.03 20.06
C MET A 1 -10.45 -1.99 19.34
N SER A 2 -9.78 -1.01 18.73
CA SER A 2 -10.44 0.13 18.10
C SER A 2 -11.06 -0.24 16.75
N PRO A 3 -12.07 0.50 16.26
CA PRO A 3 -12.66 0.28 14.94
C PRO A 3 -11.63 0.32 13.79
N GLU A 4 -10.61 1.18 13.92
CA GLU A 4 -9.55 1.31 12.90
C GLU A 4 -8.73 0.03 12.76
N PHE A 5 -8.50 -0.71 13.84
CA PHE A 5 -7.76 -1.98 13.81
C PHE A 5 -8.47 -3.04 12.94
N TYR A 6 -9.79 -3.20 13.12
CA TYR A 6 -10.58 -4.15 12.35
C TYR A 6 -10.73 -3.72 10.89
N ALA A 7 -10.91 -2.42 10.65
CA ALA A 7 -10.93 -1.86 9.30
C ALA A 7 -9.58 -2.08 8.60
N GLY A 8 -8.47 -1.84 9.30
CA GLY A 8 -7.11 -2.05 8.80
C GLY A 8 -6.84 -3.50 8.44
N LEU A 9 -7.21 -4.46 9.31
CA LEU A 9 -7.08 -5.89 9.04
C LEU A 9 -7.90 -6.34 7.82
N LEU A 10 -9.16 -5.90 7.74
CA LEU A 10 -10.04 -6.25 6.62
C LEU A 10 -9.49 -5.70 5.30
N LEU A 11 -9.02 -4.46 5.32
CA LEU A 11 -8.46 -3.79 4.15
C LEU A 11 -7.10 -4.38 3.75
N LEU A 12 -6.28 -4.82 4.72
CA LEU A 12 -5.05 -5.56 4.49
C LEU A 12 -5.34 -6.86 3.75
N ILE A 13 -6.29 -7.67 4.24
CA ILE A 13 -6.63 -8.96 3.64
C ILE A 13 -7.15 -8.78 2.21
N ILE A 14 -8.12 -7.87 2.00
CA ILE A 14 -8.70 -7.62 0.68
C ILE A 14 -7.67 -7.03 -0.27
N GLY A 15 -6.88 -6.06 0.19
CA GLY A 15 -5.81 -5.43 -0.58
C GLY A 15 -4.73 -6.42 -1.00
N THR A 16 -4.32 -7.33 -0.11
CA THR A 16 -3.36 -8.39 -0.44
C THR A 16 -3.94 -9.35 -1.47
N LEU A 17 -5.20 -9.77 -1.34
CA LEU A 17 -5.85 -10.64 -2.34
C LEU A 17 -5.94 -9.96 -3.72
N ALA A 18 -6.34 -8.68 -3.74
CA ALA A 18 -6.42 -7.89 -4.98
C ALA A 18 -5.06 -7.67 -5.64
N SER A 19 -4.00 -7.50 -4.84
CA SER A 19 -2.63 -7.34 -5.33
C SER A 19 -2.00 -8.67 -5.78
N ALA A 20 -2.31 -9.78 -5.11
CA ALA A 20 -1.81 -11.11 -5.44
C ALA A 20 -2.44 -11.69 -6.72
N PHE A 21 -3.73 -11.39 -6.98
CA PHE A 21 -4.45 -11.83 -8.17
C PHE A 21 -4.90 -10.64 -9.02
N PRO A 22 -3.95 -9.88 -9.61
CA PRO A 22 -4.30 -8.73 -10.43
C PRO A 22 -4.96 -9.22 -11.72
N ARG A 23 -6.12 -8.63 -12.04
CA ARG A 23 -6.89 -8.96 -13.24
C ARG A 23 -6.12 -8.60 -14.52
N ASP A 24 -5.42 -7.47 -14.49
CA ASP A 24 -4.58 -6.99 -15.58
C ASP A 24 -3.09 -7.12 -15.22
N ARG A 25 -2.25 -7.45 -16.21
CA ARG A 25 -0.81 -7.69 -15.99
C ARG A 25 0.06 -6.45 -16.11
N GLU A 26 -0.53 -5.27 -16.19
CA GLU A 26 0.21 -4.02 -16.26
C GLU A 26 0.90 -3.72 -14.92
N TYR A 27 2.16 -3.27 -15.01
CA TYR A 27 2.98 -2.96 -13.83
C TYR A 27 2.40 -1.80 -13.02
N LEU A 28 1.85 -0.78 -13.69
CA LEU A 28 1.26 0.37 -13.03
C LEU A 28 0.05 -0.05 -12.17
N THR A 29 -0.84 -0.87 -12.72
CA THR A 29 -2.01 -1.42 -12.01
C THR A 29 -1.60 -2.24 -10.79
N ARG A 30 -0.49 -2.98 -10.87
CA ARG A 30 0.05 -3.73 -9.72
C ARG A 30 0.56 -2.81 -8.62
N ILE A 31 1.28 -1.75 -8.97
CA ILE A 31 1.79 -0.76 -8.00
C ILE A 31 0.61 -0.11 -7.28
N ILE A 32 -0.42 0.33 -8.01
CA ILE A 32 -1.63 0.94 -7.43
C ILE A 32 -2.34 -0.06 -6.50
N ASN A 33 -2.50 -1.32 -6.93
CA ASN A 33 -3.13 -2.34 -6.09
C ASN A 33 -2.33 -2.66 -4.82
N LEU A 34 -1.02 -2.40 -4.81
CA LEU A 34 -0.13 -2.62 -3.66
C LEU A 34 -0.25 -1.51 -2.62
N GLU A 35 -0.73 -0.33 -3.00
CA GLU A 35 -1.05 0.75 -2.06
C GLU A 35 -2.27 0.42 -1.19
N ILE A 36 -3.22 -0.37 -1.71
CA ILE A 36 -4.42 -0.77 -0.96
C ILE A 36 -4.04 -1.49 0.36
N PRO A 37 -3.29 -2.60 0.37
CA PRO A 37 -2.87 -3.21 1.63
C PRO A 37 -1.96 -2.30 2.45
N ALA A 38 -1.19 -1.38 1.84
CA ALA A 38 -0.38 -0.41 2.58
C ALA A 38 -1.25 0.53 3.44
N PHE A 39 -2.39 1.00 2.92
CA PHE A 39 -3.36 1.75 3.72
C PHE A 39 -3.98 0.92 4.86
N GLY A 40 -4.14 -0.39 4.67
CA GLY A 40 -4.59 -1.29 5.74
C GLY A 40 -3.59 -1.35 6.89
N LEU A 41 -2.30 -1.42 6.54
CA LEU A 41 -1.19 -1.41 7.50
C LEU A 41 -1.09 -0.06 8.26
N LEU A 42 -1.41 1.06 7.60
CA LEU A 42 -1.52 2.37 8.25
C LEU A 42 -2.62 2.40 9.31
N LEU A 43 -3.82 1.91 8.99
CA LEU A 43 -4.92 1.88 9.95
C LEU A 43 -4.60 1.00 11.17
N VAL A 44 -3.88 -0.11 10.95
CA VAL A 44 -3.38 -0.96 12.03
C VAL A 44 -2.38 -0.19 12.90
N ALA A 45 -1.37 0.47 12.31
CA ALA A 45 -0.40 1.26 13.07
C ALA A 45 -1.05 2.42 13.84
N LEU A 46 -2.09 3.04 13.28
CA LEU A 46 -2.88 4.09 13.94
C LEU A 46 -3.58 3.57 15.20
N SER A 47 -4.08 2.33 15.19
CA SER A 47 -4.76 1.76 16.35
C SER A 47 -3.86 1.54 17.57
N PHE A 48 -2.54 1.57 17.40
CA PHE A 48 -1.56 1.43 18.48
C PHE A 48 -1.02 2.78 18.99
N ASP A 49 -1.52 3.91 18.49
CA ASP A 49 -1.00 5.26 18.76
C ASP A 49 0.51 5.41 18.47
N GLU A 50 1.09 4.52 17.66
CA GLU A 50 2.49 4.53 17.28
C GLU A 50 2.73 5.54 16.14
N THR A 51 2.68 6.83 16.50
CA THR A 51 2.81 7.95 15.55
C THR A 51 4.13 7.89 14.76
N LEU A 52 5.22 7.41 15.38
CA LEU A 52 6.51 7.25 14.71
C LEU A 52 6.44 6.14 13.64
N ALA A 53 5.80 5.01 13.95
CA ALA A 53 5.60 3.91 12.99
C ALA A 53 4.72 4.35 11.83
N LEU A 54 3.65 5.12 12.10
CA LEU A 54 2.81 5.73 11.07
C LEU A 54 3.59 6.65 10.14
N LEU A 55 4.29 7.64 10.69
CA LEU A 55 5.01 8.64 9.88
C LEU A 55 6.09 8.00 9.01
N THR A 56 6.84 7.04 9.57
CA THR A 56 7.86 6.30 8.82
C THR A 56 7.25 5.45 7.72
N PHE A 57 6.13 4.77 8.01
CA PHE A 57 5.43 3.98 7.00
C PHE A 57 4.89 4.85 5.86
N ILE A 58 4.21 5.97 6.15
CA ILE A 58 3.71 6.89 5.12
C ILE A 58 4.86 7.39 4.24
N ALA A 59 5.96 7.82 4.86
CA ALA A 59 7.11 8.37 4.15
C ALA A 59 7.73 7.32 3.21
N VAL A 60 7.97 6.10 3.72
CA VAL A 60 8.58 5.02 2.93
C VAL A 60 7.64 4.53 1.84
N ALA A 61 6.35 4.33 2.13
CA ALA A 61 5.36 3.89 1.14
C ALA A 61 5.26 4.90 -0.02
N THR A 62 5.10 6.19 0.31
CA THR A 62 5.00 7.26 -0.69
C THR A 62 6.26 7.36 -1.55
N LEU A 63 7.45 7.34 -0.94
CA LEU A 63 8.72 7.39 -1.66
C LEU A 63 8.91 6.16 -2.56
N THR A 64 8.58 4.97 -2.05
CA THR A 64 8.71 3.72 -2.80
C THR A 64 7.81 3.74 -4.04
N THR A 65 6.54 4.11 -3.87
CA THR A 65 5.59 4.16 -4.98
C THR A 65 5.95 5.22 -6.00
N PHE A 66 6.41 6.40 -5.56
CA PHE A 66 6.93 7.42 -6.46
C PHE A 66 8.12 6.91 -7.32
N VAL A 67 9.11 6.27 -6.67
CA VAL A 67 10.27 5.72 -7.38
C VAL A 67 9.86 4.60 -8.34
N LEU A 68 8.99 3.69 -7.91
CA LEU A 68 8.52 2.58 -8.75
C LEU A 68 7.76 3.06 -9.97
N VAL A 69 6.86 4.04 -9.81
CA VAL A 69 6.12 4.64 -10.95
C VAL A 69 7.09 5.27 -11.94
N ILE A 70 8.06 6.07 -11.48
CA ILE A 70 9.06 6.69 -12.38
C ILE A 70 9.86 5.64 -13.14
N LEU A 71 10.27 4.56 -12.48
CA LEU A 71 11.04 3.49 -13.11
C LEU A 71 10.22 2.74 -14.15
N VAL A 72 8.94 2.49 -13.89
CA VAL A 72 8.03 1.84 -14.85
C VAL A 72 7.80 2.73 -16.07
N GLU A 73 7.51 4.02 -15.88
CA GLU A 73 7.34 4.98 -16.99
C GLU A 73 8.59 5.03 -17.88
N ARG A 74 9.78 5.10 -17.29
CA ARG A 74 11.05 5.07 -18.03
C ARG A 74 11.27 3.77 -18.80
N ARG A 75 10.82 2.65 -18.27
CA ARG A 75 10.89 1.33 -18.92
C ARG A 75 9.94 1.21 -20.11
N VAL A 76 8.78 1.86 -20.06
CA VAL A 76 7.80 1.87 -21.16
C VAL A 76 8.25 2.80 -22.30
N ALA A 77 8.95 3.89 -21.98
CA ALA A 77 9.41 4.88 -22.95
C ALA A 77 10.70 4.50 -23.73
N ALA A 78 11.42 3.45 -23.31
CA ALA A 78 12.68 2.98 -23.89
C ALA A 78 12.48 1.77 -24.80
#